data_AF-X1D7C0-F1
#
_entry.id   AF-X1D7C0-F1
#
_cell.length_a   1.000
_cell.length_b   1.000
_cell.length_c   1.000
_cell.angle_alpha   90.00
_cell.angle_beta   90.00
_cell.angle_gamma   90.00
#
_symmetry.space_group_name_H-M   'P 1'
#
loop_
_entity.id
_entity.type
_entity.pdbx_description
1 polymer ?
#
loop_
_entity_poly.entity_id
_entity_poly.type
_entity_poly.pdbx_seq_one_letter_code
_entity_poly.pdbx_strand_id
1 'polypeptide(L)'
;FLFVAITAAVMSTMDTAINTGALSLTRDIYQKLCSRSREKNIVFVSRVSTLILALLAFLIATRMQSILKTLGLASEIMAEGFFIPGVAMFFLHKKRPAAGFLSLFLGGGYAIIGFLCEVEILPFNWPVWPYSVPLGLGLCLAGFIVGMVIDKLVTVKWEKKQKMES
;
A
#
# COMPACT_ATOMS: atom_id res chain seq x y z
N PHE A 1 4.37 -6.44 -36.75
CA PHE A 1 4.29 -7.45 -35.68
C PHE A 1 4.91 -7.01 -34.36
N LEU A 2 6.15 -6.48 -34.33
CA LEU A 2 6.80 -6.06 -33.08
C LEU A 2 5.99 -5.02 -32.27
N PHE A 3 5.48 -3.97 -32.91
CA PHE A 3 4.66 -2.96 -32.23
C PHE A 3 3.43 -3.58 -31.54
N VAL A 4 2.70 -4.44 -32.26
CA VAL A 4 1.53 -5.16 -31.74
C VAL A 4 1.90 -6.07 -30.56
N ALA A 5 3.06 -6.72 -30.62
CA ALA A 5 3.53 -7.57 -29.52
C ALA A 5 3.87 -6.76 -28.26
N ILE A 6 4.55 -5.60 -28.40
CA ILE A 6 4.90 -4.73 -27.28
C ILE A 6 3.64 -4.10 -26.68
N THR A 7 2.72 -3.58 -27.49
CA THR A 7 1.47 -2.99 -26.99
C THR A 7 0.62 -4.04 -26.28
N ALA A 8 0.53 -5.27 -26.80
CA ALA A 8 -0.17 -6.37 -26.14
C ALA A 8 0.44 -6.71 -24.77
N ALA A 9 1.78 -6.74 -24.66
CA ALA A 9 2.46 -7.00 -23.39
C ALA A 9 2.21 -5.89 -22.35
N VAL A 10 2.25 -4.63 -22.77
CA VAL A 10 1.93 -3.48 -21.91
C VAL A 10 0.47 -3.53 -21.47
N MET A 11 -0.45 -3.78 -22.39
CA MET A 11 -1.89 -3.88 -22.10
C MET A 11 -2.17 -4.99 -21.08
N SER A 12 -1.58 -6.18 -21.23
CA SER A 12 -1.74 -7.28 -20.28
C SER A 12 -1.26 -6.93 -18.86
N THR A 13 -0.17 -6.17 -18.74
CA THR A 13 0.34 -5.69 -17.45
C THR A 13 -0.60 -4.64 -16.85
N MET A 14 -1.07 -3.70 -17.67
CA MET A 14 -2.03 -2.68 -17.25
C MET A 14 -3.35 -3.28 -16.81
N ASP A 15 -3.90 -4.24 -17.56
CA ASP A 15 -5.14 -4.95 -17.23
C ASP A 15 -5.01 -5.65 -15.87
N THR A 16 -3.88 -6.30 -15.59
CA THR A 16 -3.62 -6.94 -14.31
C THR A 16 -3.54 -5.94 -13.16
N ALA A 17 -2.88 -4.80 -13.36
CA ALA A 17 -2.76 -3.75 -12.34
C ALA A 17 -4.11 -3.10 -12.02
N ILE A 18 -4.87 -2.70 -13.05
CA ILE A 18 -6.18 -2.07 -12.89
C ILE A 18 -7.17 -3.07 -12.27
N ASN A 19 -7.19 -4.33 -12.74
CA ASN A 19 -8.07 -5.35 -12.19
C ASN A 19 -7.75 -5.66 -10.73
N THR A 20 -6.47 -5.82 -10.38
CA THR A 20 -6.05 -6.03 -8.97
C THR A 20 -6.49 -4.87 -8.09
N GLY A 21 -6.24 -3.63 -8.52
CA GLY A 21 -6.69 -2.45 -7.77
C GLY A 21 -8.22 -2.39 -7.63
N ALA A 22 -8.97 -2.70 -8.70
CA ALA A 22 -10.43 -2.66 -8.69
C ALA A 22 -11.02 -3.72 -7.76
N LEU A 23 -10.37 -4.90 -7.68
CA LEU A 23 -10.70 -5.96 -6.73
C LEU A 23 -10.44 -5.50 -5.29
N SER A 24 -9.31 -4.85 -5.02
CA SER A 24 -9.04 -4.27 -3.69
C SER A 24 -10.10 -3.24 -3.30
N LEU A 25 -10.45 -2.30 -4.19
CA LEU A 25 -11.51 -1.32 -3.92
C LEU A 25 -12.88 -2.00 -3.70
N THR A 26 -13.24 -2.99 -4.50
CA THR A 26 -14.56 -3.63 -4.40
C THR A 26 -14.65 -4.55 -3.18
N ARG A 27 -13.67 -5.42 -2.98
CA ARG A 27 -13.72 -6.48 -1.97
C ARG A 27 -13.20 -6.01 -0.61
N ASP A 28 -12.12 -5.24 -0.58
CA ASP A 28 -11.54 -4.81 0.70
C ASP A 28 -12.18 -3.55 1.26
N ILE A 29 -12.69 -2.65 0.41
CA ILE A 29 -13.34 -1.42 0.86
C ILE A 29 -14.86 -1.57 0.80
N TYR A 30 -15.43 -1.73 -0.39
CA TYR A 30 -16.90 -1.70 -0.55
C TYR A 30 -17.61 -2.84 0.20
N GLN A 31 -17.18 -4.10 0.03
CA GLN A 31 -17.83 -5.24 0.70
C GLN A 31 -17.61 -5.26 2.22
N LYS A 32 -16.47 -4.77 2.72
CA LYS A 32 -16.25 -4.69 4.19
C LYS A 32 -17.03 -3.55 4.84
N LEU A 33 -17.26 -2.44 4.12
CA LEU A 33 -17.95 -1.27 4.64
C LEU A 33 -19.47 -1.32 4.44
N CYS A 34 -19.96 -1.97 3.38
CA CYS A 34 -21.38 -2.12 3.10
C CYS A 34 -21.94 -3.41 3.72
N SER A 35 -23.09 -3.32 4.39
CA SER A 35 -23.80 -4.50 4.89
C SER A 35 -24.18 -5.46 3.76
N ARG A 36 -24.14 -6.77 4.04
CA ARG A 36 -24.40 -7.89 3.12
C ARG A 36 -25.71 -7.78 2.33
N SER A 37 -26.68 -7.02 2.84
CA SER A 37 -27.96 -6.73 2.18
C SER A 37 -27.82 -5.85 0.92
N ARG A 38 -26.74 -5.06 0.79
CA ARG A 38 -26.48 -4.13 -0.34
C ARG A 38 -25.57 -4.73 -1.42
N GLU A 39 -25.18 -6.00 -1.32
CA GLU A 39 -24.28 -6.70 -2.26
C GLU A 39 -24.90 -7.07 -3.62
N LYS A 40 -26.13 -6.62 -3.92
CA LYS A 40 -26.85 -7.06 -5.13
C LYS A 40 -26.17 -6.73 -6.46
N ASN A 41 -25.17 -5.83 -6.50
CA ASN A 41 -24.52 -5.38 -7.73
C ASN A 41 -22.98 -5.30 -7.64
N ILE A 42 -22.32 -6.34 -7.11
CA ILE A 42 -20.84 -6.39 -7.03
C ILE A 42 -20.17 -6.15 -8.40
N VAL A 43 -20.72 -6.72 -9.49
CA VAL A 43 -20.18 -6.54 -10.85
C VAL A 43 -20.20 -5.07 -11.29
N PHE A 44 -21.25 -4.34 -10.97
CA PHE A 44 -21.34 -2.92 -11.29
C PHE A 44 -20.30 -2.11 -10.50
N VAL A 45 -20.15 -2.39 -9.21
CA VAL A 45 -19.16 -1.73 -8.35
C VAL A 45 -17.73 -2.02 -8.83
N SER A 46 -17.44 -3.24 -9.28
CA SER A 46 -16.16 -3.57 -9.89
C SER A 46 -15.89 -2.78 -11.17
N ARG A 47 -16.88 -2.67 -12.08
CA ARG A 47 -16.75 -1.85 -13.30
C ARG A 47 -16.49 -0.38 -12.99
N VAL A 48 -17.22 0.18 -12.02
CA VAL A 48 -17.01 1.57 -11.58
C VAL A 48 -15.62 1.74 -10.97
N SER A 49 -15.17 0.79 -10.14
CA SER A 49 -13.82 0.81 -9.54
C SER A 49 -12.71 0.76 -10.61
N THR A 50 -12.89 -0.07 -11.64
CA THR A 50 -12.00 -0.13 -12.81
C THR A 50 -11.93 1.23 -13.52
N LEU A 51 -13.07 1.86 -13.80
CA LEU A 51 -13.10 3.17 -14.45
C LEU A 51 -12.42 4.26 -13.61
N ILE A 52 -12.66 4.27 -12.30
CA ILE A 52 -12.03 5.22 -11.37
C ILE A 52 -10.51 5.05 -11.38
N LEU A 53 -10.01 3.81 -11.25
CA LEU A 53 -8.57 3.55 -11.26
C LEU A 53 -7.91 3.89 -12.59
N ALA A 54 -8.57 3.56 -13.71
CA ALA A 54 -8.07 3.91 -15.04
C ALA A 54 -7.96 5.43 -15.21
N LEU A 55 -8.98 6.18 -14.77
CA LEU A 55 -8.99 7.64 -14.84
C LEU A 55 -7.91 8.26 -13.93
N LEU A 56 -7.76 7.79 -12.70
CA LEU A 56 -6.73 8.26 -11.78
C LEU A 56 -5.32 7.97 -12.32
N ALA A 57 -5.08 6.75 -12.81
CA ALA A 57 -3.81 6.38 -13.42
C ALA A 57 -3.49 7.25 -14.64
N PHE A 58 -4.48 7.52 -15.50
CA PHE A 58 -4.32 8.41 -16.65
C PHE A 58 -3.95 9.83 -16.22
N LEU A 59 -4.65 10.40 -15.23
CA LEU A 59 -4.35 11.74 -14.71
C LEU A 59 -2.93 11.82 -14.13
N ILE A 60 -2.52 10.84 -13.33
CA ILE A 60 -1.17 10.77 -12.78
C ILE A 60 -0.14 10.67 -13.91
N ALA A 61 -0.38 9.83 -14.91
CA ALA A 61 0.53 9.64 -16.04
C ALA A 61 0.80 10.94 -16.81
N THR A 62 -0.18 11.84 -16.94
CA THR A 62 0.02 13.15 -17.60
C THR A 62 1.01 14.07 -16.86
N ARG A 63 1.27 13.83 -15.57
CA ARG A 63 2.23 14.59 -14.75
C ARG A 63 3.61 13.95 -14.72
N MET A 64 3.73 12.69 -15.11
CA MET A 64 4.99 11.96 -15.05
C MET A 64 5.81 12.15 -16.34
N GLN A 65 6.92 12.86 -16.24
CA GLN A 65 7.79 13.13 -17.40
C GLN A 65 8.94 12.12 -17.54
N SER A 66 9.30 11.42 -16.46
CA SER A 66 10.44 10.50 -16.42
C SER A 66 10.03 9.11 -15.95
N ILE A 67 10.20 8.12 -16.83
CA ILE A 67 9.94 6.70 -16.52
C ILE A 67 10.80 6.23 -15.35
N LEU A 68 12.08 6.64 -15.28
CA LEU A 68 12.97 6.26 -14.19
C LEU A 68 12.45 6.75 -12.83
N LYS A 69 11.90 7.97 -12.80
CA LYS A 69 11.34 8.55 -11.59
C LYS A 69 10.04 7.86 -11.19
N THR A 70 9.18 7.53 -12.15
CA THR A 70 7.98 6.71 -11.93
C THR A 70 8.30 5.34 -11.35
N LEU A 71 9.29 4.65 -11.92
CA LEU A 71 9.74 3.35 -11.40
C LEU A 71 10.34 3.50 -10.00
N GLY A 72 11.07 4.59 -9.75
CA GLY A 72 11.60 4.95 -8.44
C GLY A 72 10.51 5.11 -7.38
N LEU A 73 9.50 5.94 -7.64
CA LEU A 73 8.36 6.13 -6.74
C LEU A 73 7.57 4.84 -6.50
N ALA A 74 7.36 4.04 -7.55
CA ALA A 74 6.69 2.74 -7.39
C ALA A 74 7.50 1.79 -6.49
N SER A 75 8.83 1.81 -6.63
CA SER A 75 9.73 1.03 -5.78
C SER A 75 9.75 1.53 -4.33
N GLU A 76 9.66 2.84 -4.10
CA GLU A 76 9.55 3.45 -2.77
C GLU A 76 8.29 2.99 -2.05
N ILE A 77 7.13 3.12 -2.70
CA ILE A 77 5.84 2.71 -2.12
C ILE A 77 5.88 1.22 -1.72
N MET A 78 6.48 0.37 -2.55
CA MET A 78 6.61 -1.06 -2.26
C MET A 78 7.61 -1.35 -1.14
N ALA A 79 8.80 -0.73 -1.18
CA ALA A 79 9.86 -0.95 -0.22
C ALA A 79 9.51 -0.37 1.16
N GLU A 80 9.17 0.91 1.22
CA GLU A 80 8.90 1.65 2.45
C GLU A 80 7.57 1.22 3.06
N GLY A 81 6.55 0.91 2.25
CA GLY A 81 5.24 0.51 2.75
C GLY A 81 5.17 -0.95 3.21
N PHE A 82 5.75 -1.88 2.45
CA PHE A 82 5.42 -3.31 2.61
C PHE A 82 6.60 -4.20 2.95
N PHE A 83 7.84 -3.80 2.67
CA PHE A 83 8.99 -4.71 2.77
C PHE A 83 9.19 -5.27 4.18
N ILE A 84 9.26 -4.41 5.19
CA ILE A 84 9.53 -4.81 6.57
C ILE A 84 8.40 -5.66 7.17
N PRO A 85 7.12 -5.22 7.17
CA PRO A 85 6.04 -6.06 7.69
C PRO A 85 5.84 -7.33 6.86
N GLY A 86 6.06 -7.29 5.54
CA GLY A 86 5.98 -8.44 4.64
C GLY A 86 7.04 -9.51 4.96
N VAL A 87 8.30 -9.11 5.09
CA VAL A 87 9.40 -10.03 5.49
C VAL A 87 9.15 -10.55 6.90
N ALA A 88 8.77 -9.68 7.83
CA ALA A 88 8.54 -10.08 9.21
C ALA A 88 7.40 -11.09 9.37
N MET A 89 6.40 -11.08 8.47
CA MET A 89 5.30 -12.05 8.46
C MET A 89 5.80 -13.49 8.29
N PHE A 90 6.86 -13.72 7.51
CA PHE A 90 7.41 -15.07 7.30
C PHE A 90 8.17 -15.60 8.52
N PHE A 91 8.78 -14.74 9.33
CA PHE A 91 9.60 -15.14 10.48
C PHE A 91 8.84 -15.11 11.82
N LEU A 92 7.83 -14.25 11.94
CA LEU A 92 7.06 -14.11 13.18
C LEU A 92 5.90 -15.11 13.25
N HIS A 93 6.05 -16.07 14.16
CA HIS A 93 5.03 -17.09 14.43
C HIS A 93 3.81 -16.57 15.20
N LYS A 94 3.92 -15.39 15.84
CA LYS A 94 2.83 -14.75 16.60
C LYS A 94 2.28 -13.56 15.82
N LYS A 95 0.95 -13.42 15.81
CA LYS A 95 0.27 -12.26 15.21
C LYS A 95 0.67 -10.97 15.94
N ARG A 96 1.15 -9.98 15.19
CA ARG A 96 1.56 -8.65 15.69
C ARG A 96 0.90 -7.53 14.86
N PRO A 97 -0.40 -7.27 15.11
CA PRO A 97 -1.16 -6.33 14.30
C PRO A 97 -0.70 -4.87 14.47
N ALA A 98 -0.28 -4.45 15.67
CA ALA A 98 0.16 -3.07 15.88
C ALA A 98 1.50 -2.79 15.18
N ALA A 99 2.43 -3.76 15.18
CA ALA A 99 3.68 -3.68 14.43
C ALA A 99 3.45 -3.52 12.92
N GLY A 100 2.58 -4.36 12.35
CA GLY A 100 2.23 -4.28 10.93
C GLY A 100 1.54 -2.96 10.57
N PHE A 101 0.58 -2.51 11.39
CA PHE A 101 -0.14 -1.27 11.13
C PHE A 101 0.77 -0.04 11.21
N LEU A 102 1.57 0.09 12.27
CA LEU A 102 2.39 1.28 12.50
C LEU A 102 3.54 1.39 11.49
N SER A 103 4.13 0.27 11.09
CA SER A 103 5.14 0.23 10.01
C SER A 103 4.55 0.66 8.67
N LEU A 104 3.39 0.11 8.29
CA LEU A 104 2.69 0.48 7.07
C LEU A 104 2.27 1.96 7.07
N PHE A 105 1.79 2.46 8.21
CA PHE A 105 1.35 3.84 8.32
C PHE A 105 2.50 4.84 8.20
N LEU A 106 3.63 4.60 8.88
CA LEU A 106 4.78 5.51 8.84
C LEU A 106 5.56 5.39 7.53
N GLY A 107 5.88 4.17 7.10
CA GLY A 107 6.63 3.93 5.86
C GLY A 107 5.81 4.23 4.62
N GLY A 108 4.60 3.68 4.53
CA GLY A 108 3.69 3.96 3.42
C GLY A 108 3.21 5.42 3.40
N GLY A 109 3.03 6.04 4.57
CA GLY A 109 2.73 7.46 4.66
C GLY A 109 3.86 8.33 4.10
N TYR A 110 5.12 8.02 4.42
CA TYR A 110 6.28 8.70 3.86
C TYR A 110 6.33 8.57 2.32
N ALA A 111 6.13 7.37 1.79
CA ALA A 111 6.10 7.12 0.35
C ALA A 111 4.97 7.90 -0.36
N ILE A 112 3.78 7.95 0.23
CA ILE A 112 2.62 8.69 -0.32
C ILE A 112 2.91 10.19 -0.33
N ILE A 113 3.53 10.74 0.71
CA ILE A 113 3.92 12.15 0.75
C ILE A 113 4.94 12.46 -0.36
N GLY A 114 5.94 11.60 -0.55
CA GLY A 114 6.90 11.73 -1.64
C GLY A 114 6.24 11.71 -3.02
N PHE A 115 5.32 10.77 -3.24
CA PHE A 115 4.52 10.70 -4.47
C PHE A 115 3.68 11.96 -4.69
N LEU A 116 3.02 12.51 -3.65
CA LEU A 116 2.21 13.71 -3.76
C LEU A 116 3.03 14.98 -4.04
N CYS A 117 4.25 15.07 -3.50
CA CYS A 117 5.18 16.15 -3.84
C CYS A 117 5.60 16.06 -5.31
N GLU A 118 5.81 14.85 -5.81
CA GLU A 118 6.23 14.62 -7.19
C GLU A 118 5.16 14.99 -8.22
N VAL A 119 3.88 14.75 -7.91
CA VAL A 119 2.74 15.12 -8.76
C VAL A 119 2.41 16.63 -8.67
N GLU A 120 3.26 17.42 -8.00
CA GLU A 120 3.12 18.87 -7.78
C GLU A 120 1.85 19.26 -6.98
N ILE A 121 1.28 18.31 -6.23
CA ILE A 121 0.12 18.56 -5.36
C ILE A 121 0.57 19.26 -4.08
N LEU A 122 1.77 18.95 -3.59
CA LEU A 122 2.37 19.55 -2.40
C LEU A 122 3.58 20.42 -2.78
N PRO A 123 3.63 21.70 -2.35
CA PRO A 123 4.73 22.61 -2.67
C PRO A 123 5.92 22.41 -1.71
N PHE A 124 6.39 21.16 -1.54
CA PHE A 124 7.47 20.82 -0.63
C PHE A 124 8.64 20.18 -1.39
N ASN A 125 9.87 20.53 -1.00
CA ASN A 125 11.07 19.96 -1.60
C ASN A 125 11.37 18.59 -0.96
N TRP A 126 10.90 17.53 -1.60
CA TRP A 126 11.09 16.17 -1.12
C TRP A 126 12.41 15.58 -1.67
N PRO A 127 13.15 14.77 -0.87
CA PRO A 127 14.33 14.06 -1.39
C PRO A 127 13.92 13.19 -2.58
N VAL A 128 14.65 13.33 -3.69
CA VAL A 128 14.39 12.55 -4.90
C VAL A 128 14.92 11.13 -4.76
N TRP A 129 14.24 10.19 -5.40
CA TRP A 129 14.73 8.82 -5.56
C TRP A 129 16.17 8.82 -6.12
N PRO A 130 17.10 8.01 -5.57
CA PRO A 130 16.93 6.97 -4.54
C PRO A 130 17.22 7.43 -3.10
N TYR A 131 17.46 8.73 -2.85
CA TYR A 131 17.91 9.22 -1.55
C TYR A 131 16.80 9.26 -0.48
N SER A 132 15.54 9.26 -0.89
CA SER A 132 14.33 9.12 -0.07
C SER A 132 14.22 7.74 0.58
N VAL A 133 14.62 6.68 -0.15
CA VAL A 133 14.38 5.27 0.22
C VAL A 133 14.92 4.90 1.61
N PRO A 134 16.18 5.24 1.98
CA PRO A 134 16.70 4.89 3.30
C PRO A 134 15.93 5.55 4.46
N LEU A 135 15.41 6.76 4.25
CA LEU A 135 14.63 7.47 5.26
C LEU A 135 13.25 6.83 5.44
N GLY A 136 12.55 6.54 4.35
CA GLY A 136 11.25 5.87 4.39
C GLY A 136 11.33 4.46 4.99
N LEU A 137 12.35 3.68 4.62
CA LEU A 137 12.63 2.38 5.23
C LEU A 137 12.98 2.50 6.72
N GLY A 138 13.77 3.51 7.09
CA GLY A 138 14.08 3.82 8.49
C GLY A 138 12.82 4.10 9.32
N LEU A 139 11.89 4.90 8.79
CA LEU A 139 10.61 5.19 9.43
C LEU A 139 9.72 3.94 9.53
N CYS A 140 9.70 3.11 8.48
CA CYS A 140 8.97 1.84 8.49
C CYS A 140 9.51 0.88 9.57
N LEU A 141 10.86 0.76 9.68
CA LEU A 141 11.52 -0.03 10.72
C LEU A 141 11.22 0.50 12.12
N ALA A 142 11.29 1.82 12.31
CA ALA A 142 10.97 2.46 13.57
C ALA A 142 9.51 2.18 13.97
N GLY A 143 8.57 2.32 13.04
CA GLY A 143 7.16 1.98 13.25
C GLY A 143 6.97 0.51 13.61
N PHE A 144 7.68 -0.39 12.93
CA PHE A 144 7.62 -1.81 13.22
C PHE A 144 8.12 -2.13 14.63
N ILE A 145 9.27 -1.57 15.04
CA ILE A 145 9.86 -1.79 16.37
C ILE A 145 8.93 -1.25 17.46
N VAL A 146 8.43 -0.03 17.30
CA VAL A 146 7.49 0.58 18.26
C VAL A 146 6.22 -0.26 18.37
N GLY A 147 5.64 -0.68 17.25
CA GLY A 147 4.46 -1.53 17.27
C GLY A 147 4.73 -2.93 17.84
N MET A 148 5.94 -3.49 17.68
CA MET A 148 6.32 -4.74 18.35
C MET A 148 6.36 -4.60 19.87
N VAL A 149 6.80 -3.45 20.40
CA VAL A 149 6.78 -3.17 21.84
C VAL A 149 5.35 -3.09 22.34
N ILE A 150 4.47 -2.39 21.61
CA ILE A 150 3.04 -2.28 21.93
C ILE A 150 2.38 -3.66 21.95
N ASP A 151 2.59 -4.47 20.92
CA ASP A 151 2.01 -5.82 20.84
C ASP A 151 2.48 -6.73 21.98
N LYS A 152 3.76 -6.63 22.39
CA LYS A 152 4.27 -7.34 23.56
C LYS A 152 3.58 -6.91 24.85
N LEU A 153 3.42 -5.60 25.08
CA LEU A 153 2.76 -5.07 26.27
C LEU A 153 1.28 -5.51 26.35
N VAL A 154 0.58 -5.48 25.21
CA VAL A 154 -0.82 -5.93 25.11
C VAL A 154 -0.92 -7.43 25.40
N THR A 155 -0.03 -8.25 24.84
CA THR A 155 -0.01 -9.71 25.08
C THR A 155 0.21 -10.04 26.56
N VAL A 156 1.19 -9.40 27.20
CA VAL A 156 1.49 -9.60 28.63
C VAL A 156 0.30 -9.20 29.51
N LYS A 157 -0.42 -8.12 29.17
CA LYS A 157 -1.61 -7.68 29.91
C LYS A 157 -2.74 -8.70 29.83
N TRP A 158 -2.94 -9.33 28.67
CA TRP A 158 -3.94 -10.39 28.47
C TRP A 158 -3.62 -11.64 29.27
N GLU A 159 -2.36 -12.11 29.24
CA GLU A 159 -1.91 -13.29 30.00
C GLU A 159 -2.08 -13.09 31.51
N LYS A 160 -1.75 -11.90 32.02
CA LYS A 160 -1.96 -11.56 33.44
C LYS A 160 -3.44 -11.54 33.83
N LYS A 161 -4.32 -11.03 32.95
CA LYS A 161 -5.76 -10.99 33.20
C LYS A 161 -6.35 -12.39 33.29
N GLN A 162 -5.99 -13.28 32.35
CA GLN A 162 -6.47 -14.67 32.37
C GLN A 162 -6.03 -15.43 33.63
N LYS A 163 -4.82 -15.17 34.14
CA LYS A 163 -4.31 -15.81 35.36
C LYS A 163 -4.97 -15.31 36.66
N MET A 164 -5.62 -14.13 36.65
CA MET A 164 -6.38 -13.62 37.80
C MET A 164 -7.86 -14.06 37.78
N GLU A 165 -8.36 -14.48 36.61
CA GLU A 165 -9.73 -14.96 36.42
C GLU A 165 -9.84 -16.51 36.55
N SER A 166 -8.71 -17.20 36.73
CA SER A 166 -8.59 -18.65 36.96
C SER A 166 -8.24 -18.97 38.41
#